data_AF-A0A2W7N619-F1
#
_entry.id   AF-A0A2W7N619-F1
#
_cell.length_a   1.000
_cell.length_b   1.000
_cell.length_c   1.000
_cell.angle_alpha   90.00
_cell.angle_beta   90.00
_cell.angle_gamma   90.00
#
_symmetry.space_group_name_H-M   'P 1'
#
loop_
_entity.id
_entity.type
_entity.pdbx_description
1 polymer ?
#
loop_
_entity_poly.entity_id
_entity_poly.type
_entity_poly.pdbx_seq_one_letter_code
_entity_poly.pdbx_strand_id
1 'polypeptide(L)'
;MKFTKNLTLLLTIVFMGITSVCMAQQTPTASKHEMAIKKAEDKVAKIEKKMAIADSLITAGNVVKGDLKGEEDGQTGRLKEVQSEYASESKRLEKLMKSKDQTEVKQASLEKKALDAKYKADMKELDAVNKDAAKKAGKAEANIKKGKDLKKVAEKELKVARKELAGAQKAANAPEGKKKK
;
A
#
# COMPACT_ATOMS: atom_id res chain seq x y z
N MET A 1 -50.95 -21.06 66.25
CA MET A 1 -49.73 -20.91 65.42
C MET A 1 -50.08 -20.55 63.96
N LYS A 2 -50.76 -19.41 63.71
CA LYS A 2 -51.14 -18.98 62.33
C LYS A 2 -50.79 -17.52 62.01
N PHE A 3 -50.23 -16.76 62.95
CA PHE A 3 -49.92 -15.34 62.75
C PHE A 3 -48.49 -15.06 62.28
N THR A 4 -47.57 -16.02 62.41
CA THR A 4 -46.17 -15.82 62.04
C THR A 4 -45.89 -16.03 60.55
N LYS A 5 -46.72 -16.79 59.82
CA LYS A 5 -46.51 -17.06 58.38
C LYS A 5 -46.87 -15.88 57.47
N ASN A 6 -47.83 -15.05 57.88
CA ASN A 6 -48.29 -13.91 57.08
C ASN A 6 -47.38 -12.68 57.22
N LEU A 7 -46.60 -12.59 58.31
CA LEU A 7 -45.64 -11.50 58.52
C LEU A 7 -44.32 -11.74 57.76
N THR A 8 -43.89 -13.00 57.63
CA THR A 8 -42.68 -13.36 56.87
C THR A 8 -42.87 -13.18 55.36
N LEU A 9 -44.08 -13.43 54.84
CA LEU A 9 -44.41 -13.30 53.42
C LEU A 9 -44.47 -11.83 52.96
N LEU A 10 -44.87 -10.91 53.85
CA LEU A 10 -45.00 -9.49 53.54
C LEU A 10 -43.65 -8.76 53.55
N LEU A 11 -42.67 -9.25 54.32
CA LEU A 11 -41.31 -8.68 54.38
C LEU A 11 -40.45 -9.06 53.17
N THR A 12 -40.70 -10.20 52.52
CA THR A 12 -39.92 -10.66 51.34
C THR A 12 -40.30 -9.93 50.05
N ILE A 13 -41.54 -9.45 49.94
CA ILE A 13 -42.03 -8.74 48.75
C ILE A 13 -41.49 -7.30 48.69
N VAL A 14 -41.20 -6.67 49.84
CA VAL A 14 -40.64 -5.30 49.88
C VAL A 14 -39.15 -5.28 49.51
N PHE A 15 -38.40 -6.36 49.74
CA PHE A 15 -36.97 -6.42 49.39
C PHE A 15 -36.72 -6.69 47.90
N MET A 16 -37.67 -7.31 47.20
CA MET A 16 -37.58 -7.60 45.75
C MET A 16 -38.04 -6.42 44.87
N GLY A 17 -38.75 -5.44 45.43
CA GLY A 17 -39.21 -4.25 44.71
C GLY A 17 -38.18 -3.12 44.60
N ILE A 18 -37.15 -3.10 45.46
CA ILE A 18 -36.19 -1.98 45.53
C ILE A 18 -35.01 -2.16 44.56
N THR A 19 -34.69 -3.39 44.12
CA THR A 19 -33.56 -3.61 43.20
C THR A 19 -33.91 -3.41 41.73
N SER A 20 -35.20 -3.32 41.37
CA SER A 20 -35.62 -3.24 39.96
C SER A 20 -35.78 -1.82 39.41
N VAL A 21 -35.64 -0.77 40.23
CA VAL A 21 -35.79 0.64 39.80
C VAL A 21 -34.44 1.34 39.56
N CYS A 22 -33.32 0.74 39.98
CA CYS A 22 -32.00 1.39 39.85
C CYS A 22 -31.28 1.13 38.51
N MET A 23 -31.84 0.32 37.59
CA MET A 23 -31.19 -0.04 36.31
C MET A 23 -31.90 0.51 35.06
N ALA A 24 -32.96 1.31 35.19
CA ALA A 24 -33.79 1.74 34.05
C ALA A 24 -33.68 3.24 33.68
N GLN A 25 -32.67 3.95 34.17
CA GLN A 25 -32.36 5.32 33.75
C GLN A 25 -30.96 5.42 33.13
N GLN A 26 -30.61 4.53 32.19
CA GLN A 26 -29.73 4.98 31.12
C GLN A 26 -30.54 5.98 30.31
N THR A 27 -30.34 7.26 30.61
CA THR A 27 -31.01 8.36 29.93
C THR A 27 -30.83 8.21 28.41
N PRO A 28 -31.87 8.42 27.59
CA PRO A 28 -31.77 8.33 26.13
C PRO A 28 -30.71 9.28 25.54
N THR A 29 -30.26 10.27 26.32
CA THR A 29 -29.14 11.18 25.99
C THR A 29 -27.79 10.48 26.06
N ALA A 30 -27.52 9.63 27.06
CA ALA A 30 -26.28 8.85 27.15
C ALA A 30 -26.09 7.95 25.91
N SER A 31 -27.14 7.22 25.49
CA SER A 31 -27.05 6.37 24.29
C SER A 31 -26.85 7.18 22.99
N LYS A 32 -27.41 8.39 22.89
CA LYS A 32 -27.24 9.27 21.72
C LYS A 32 -25.81 9.79 21.60
N HIS A 33 -25.19 10.17 22.72
CA HIS A 33 -23.81 10.63 22.75
C HIS A 33 -22.82 9.49 22.45
N GLU A 34 -23.06 8.29 22.98
CA GLU A 34 -22.28 7.09 22.65
C GLU A 34 -22.37 6.74 21.16
N MET A 35 -23.57 6.76 20.57
CA MET A 35 -23.72 6.54 19.12
C MET A 35 -23.01 7.62 18.28
N ALA A 36 -23.03 8.88 18.72
CA ALA A 36 -22.35 9.98 18.01
C ALA A 36 -20.82 9.82 18.06
N ILE A 37 -20.27 9.45 19.22
CA ILE A 37 -18.84 9.15 19.39
C ILE A 37 -18.46 7.96 18.50
N LYS A 38 -19.18 6.84 18.60
CA LYS A 38 -18.91 5.63 17.79
C LYS A 38 -18.93 5.92 16.30
N LYS A 39 -19.90 6.70 15.81
CA LYS A 39 -19.97 7.10 14.40
C LYS A 39 -18.78 7.97 13.99
N ALA A 40 -18.30 8.85 14.87
CA ALA A 40 -17.12 9.67 14.61
C ALA A 40 -15.82 8.83 14.62
N GLU A 41 -15.71 7.87 15.53
CA GLU A 41 -14.62 6.88 15.56
C GLU A 41 -14.60 6.04 14.28
N ASP A 42 -15.76 5.51 13.86
CA ASP A 42 -15.89 4.75 12.61
C ASP A 42 -15.45 5.56 11.39
N LYS A 43 -15.75 6.86 11.36
CA LYS A 43 -15.27 7.77 10.29
C LYS A 43 -13.75 7.89 10.32
N VAL A 44 -13.16 8.14 11.49
CA VAL A 44 -11.70 8.24 11.65
C VAL A 44 -11.04 6.94 11.19
N ALA A 45 -11.52 5.79 11.67
CA ALA A 45 -10.99 4.48 11.31
C ALA A 45 -11.07 4.19 9.81
N LYS A 46 -12.17 4.59 9.14
CA LYS A 46 -12.29 4.45 7.67
C LYS A 46 -11.26 5.31 6.93
N ILE A 47 -11.00 6.53 7.39
CA ILE A 47 -10.02 7.42 6.76
C ILE A 47 -8.59 6.93 7.02
N GLU A 48 -8.30 6.40 8.21
CA GLU A 48 -6.99 5.80 8.52
C GLU A 48 -6.73 4.56 7.66
N LYS A 49 -7.74 3.75 7.37
CA LYS A 49 -7.63 2.67 6.36
C LYS A 49 -7.28 3.20 4.97
N LYS A 50 -7.87 4.33 4.54
CA LYS A 50 -7.50 4.98 3.27
C LYS A 50 -6.02 5.42 3.30
N MET A 51 -5.56 6.01 4.41
CA MET A 51 -4.15 6.40 4.56
C MET A 51 -3.21 5.20 4.44
N ALA A 52 -3.54 4.08 5.08
CA ALA A 52 -2.76 2.85 4.97
C ALA A 52 -2.68 2.34 3.52
N ILE A 53 -3.76 2.43 2.76
CA ILE A 53 -3.76 2.09 1.32
C ILE A 53 -2.85 3.06 0.53
N ALA A 54 -2.89 4.36 0.82
CA ALA A 54 -2.01 5.33 0.18
C ALA A 54 -0.53 5.01 0.46
N ASP A 55 -0.17 4.78 1.71
CA ASP A 55 1.21 4.46 2.10
C ASP A 55 1.67 3.14 1.48
N SER A 56 0.78 2.14 1.38
CA SER A 56 1.06 0.89 0.67
C SER A 56 1.37 1.12 -0.81
N LEU A 57 0.60 1.98 -1.51
CA LEU A 57 0.85 2.32 -2.91
C LEU A 57 2.19 3.04 -3.11
N ILE A 58 2.53 3.98 -2.22
CA ILE A 58 3.80 4.69 -2.25
C ILE A 58 4.96 3.72 -2.03
N THR A 59 4.86 2.87 -1.01
CA THR A 59 5.89 1.86 -0.69
C THR A 59 6.07 0.89 -1.84
N ALA A 60 4.99 0.34 -2.39
CA ALA A 60 5.06 -0.57 -3.53
C ALA A 60 5.75 0.07 -4.75
N GLY A 61 5.44 1.33 -5.05
CA GLY A 61 6.12 2.03 -6.15
C GLY A 61 7.60 2.33 -5.85
N ASN A 62 7.95 2.64 -4.61
CA ASN A 62 9.35 2.87 -4.22
C ASN A 62 10.19 1.59 -4.27
N VAL A 63 9.63 0.45 -3.86
CA VAL A 63 10.29 -0.87 -3.99
C VAL A 63 10.63 -1.14 -5.45
N VAL A 64 9.64 -1.00 -6.35
CA VAL A 64 9.87 -1.20 -7.79
C VAL A 64 10.92 -0.22 -8.35
N LYS A 65 10.94 1.05 -7.89
CA LYS A 65 12.00 1.99 -8.28
C LYS A 65 13.39 1.55 -7.82
N GLY A 66 13.49 0.95 -6.63
CA GLY A 66 14.73 0.37 -6.12
C GLY A 66 15.20 -0.81 -6.98
N ASP A 67 14.29 -1.75 -7.26
CA ASP A 67 14.59 -2.93 -8.07
C ASP A 67 15.04 -2.55 -9.49
N LEU A 68 14.36 -1.58 -10.11
CA LEU A 68 14.71 -1.09 -11.45
C LEU A 68 16.10 -0.48 -11.53
N LYS A 69 16.58 0.15 -10.46
CA LYS A 69 17.95 0.69 -10.43
C LYS A 69 19.00 -0.43 -10.48
N GLY A 70 18.75 -1.53 -9.76
CA GLY A 70 19.61 -2.72 -9.84
C GLY A 70 19.55 -3.40 -11.21
N GLU A 71 18.36 -3.47 -11.82
CA GLU A 71 18.18 -3.97 -13.19
C GLU A 71 18.96 -3.11 -14.21
N GLU A 72 18.94 -1.77 -14.08
CA GLU A 72 19.64 -0.82 -14.97
C GLU A 72 21.17 -0.99 -14.95
N ASP A 73 21.75 -1.15 -13.75
CA ASP A 73 23.19 -1.39 -13.60
C ASP A 73 23.60 -2.72 -14.26
N GLY A 74 22.80 -3.77 -14.06
CA GLY A 74 23.00 -5.08 -14.70
C GLY A 74 22.89 -5.02 -16.23
N GLN A 75 21.90 -4.30 -16.74
CA GLN A 75 21.71 -4.09 -18.19
C GLN A 75 22.87 -3.31 -18.81
N THR A 76 23.38 -2.28 -18.12
CA THR A 76 24.54 -1.51 -18.56
C THR A 76 25.80 -2.38 -18.62
N GLY A 77 25.99 -3.25 -17.63
CA GLY A 77 27.06 -4.25 -17.64
C GLY A 77 26.97 -5.19 -18.84
N ARG A 78 25.80 -5.80 -19.04
CA ARG A 78 25.54 -6.74 -20.14
C ARG A 78 25.72 -6.07 -21.51
N LEU A 79 25.27 -4.81 -21.67
CA LEU A 79 25.48 -4.05 -22.91
C LEU A 79 26.96 -3.88 -23.23
N LYS A 80 27.78 -3.52 -22.24
CA LYS A 80 29.23 -3.37 -22.41
C LYS A 80 29.90 -4.68 -22.78
N GLU A 81 29.50 -5.77 -22.11
CA GLU A 81 30.00 -7.12 -22.39
C GLU A 81 29.71 -7.53 -23.84
N VAL A 82 28.45 -7.46 -24.26
CA VAL A 82 28.02 -7.79 -25.63
C VAL A 82 28.76 -6.94 -26.68
N GLN A 83 28.94 -5.64 -26.43
CA GLN A 83 29.71 -4.77 -27.32
C GLN A 83 31.20 -5.14 -27.37
N SER A 84 31.80 -5.47 -26.23
CA SER A 84 33.22 -5.84 -26.14
C SER A 84 33.50 -7.19 -26.81
N GLU A 85 32.66 -8.20 -26.56
CA GLU A 85 32.73 -9.50 -27.22
C GLU A 85 32.61 -9.34 -28.73
N TYR A 86 31.59 -8.63 -29.20
CA TYR A 86 31.40 -8.41 -30.63
C TYR A 86 32.59 -7.67 -31.27
N ALA A 87 33.08 -6.60 -30.63
CA ALA A 87 34.20 -5.83 -31.17
C ALA A 87 35.51 -6.62 -31.21
N SER A 88 35.79 -7.43 -30.19
CA SER A 88 37.01 -8.23 -30.13
C SER A 88 36.98 -9.39 -31.13
N GLU A 89 35.86 -10.11 -31.19
CA GLU A 89 35.69 -11.27 -32.06
C GLU A 89 35.57 -10.87 -33.53
N SER A 90 34.85 -9.78 -33.83
CA SER A 90 34.76 -9.24 -35.19
C SER A 90 36.14 -8.84 -35.72
N LYS A 91 36.98 -8.19 -34.90
CA LYS A 91 38.37 -7.87 -35.28
C LYS A 91 39.22 -9.11 -35.51
N ARG A 92 39.04 -10.17 -34.70
CA ARG A 92 39.75 -11.45 -34.88
C ARG A 92 39.37 -12.08 -36.23
N LEU A 93 38.07 -12.16 -36.51
CA LEU A 93 37.53 -12.73 -37.74
C LEU A 93 37.95 -11.90 -38.98
N GLU A 94 37.95 -10.58 -38.89
CA GLU A 94 38.43 -9.70 -39.96
C GLU A 94 39.90 -9.91 -40.33
N LYS A 95 40.73 -10.30 -39.36
CA LYS A 95 42.13 -10.68 -39.64
C LYS A 95 42.20 -12.02 -40.36
N LEU A 96 41.43 -13.02 -39.94
CA LEU A 96 41.37 -14.33 -40.59
C LEU A 96 40.83 -14.25 -42.03
N MET A 97 39.89 -13.35 -42.29
CA MET A 97 39.38 -13.08 -43.64
C MET A 97 40.43 -12.47 -44.59
N LYS A 98 41.57 -12.00 -44.08
CA LYS A 98 42.71 -11.51 -44.88
C LYS A 98 43.82 -12.57 -45.04
N SER A 99 43.60 -13.79 -44.54
CA SER A 99 44.53 -14.92 -44.68
C SER A 99 44.69 -15.31 -46.16
N LYS A 100 45.81 -15.98 -46.46
CA LYS A 100 46.02 -16.60 -47.78
C LYS A 100 45.32 -17.95 -47.91
N ASP A 101 44.92 -18.56 -46.78
CA ASP A 101 44.17 -19.82 -46.78
C ASP A 101 42.68 -19.57 -47.09
N GLN A 102 42.24 -20.05 -48.25
CA GLN A 102 40.85 -19.93 -48.71
C GLN A 102 39.85 -20.65 -47.80
N THR A 103 40.28 -21.70 -47.10
CA THR A 103 39.44 -22.44 -46.15
C THR A 103 39.20 -21.60 -44.90
N GLU A 104 40.26 -20.98 -44.36
CA GLU A 104 40.15 -20.06 -43.22
C GLU A 104 39.28 -18.85 -43.57
N VAL A 105 39.42 -18.28 -44.76
CA VAL A 105 38.61 -17.14 -45.20
C VAL A 105 37.12 -17.49 -45.27
N LYS A 106 36.78 -18.66 -45.83
CA LYS A 106 35.38 -19.13 -45.89
C LYS A 106 34.82 -19.36 -44.49
N GLN A 107 35.57 -20.03 -43.62
CA GLN A 107 35.16 -20.31 -42.25
C GLN A 107 34.96 -19.01 -41.46
N ALA A 108 35.91 -18.08 -41.52
CA ALA A 108 35.82 -16.79 -40.85
C ALA A 108 34.62 -15.95 -41.36
N SER A 109 34.27 -16.04 -42.64
CA SER A 109 33.07 -15.38 -43.18
C SER A 109 31.77 -15.96 -42.62
N LEU A 110 31.68 -17.28 -42.45
CA LEU A 110 30.53 -17.94 -41.82
C LEU A 110 30.43 -17.58 -40.34
N GLU A 111 31.55 -17.64 -39.62
CA GLU A 111 31.63 -17.23 -38.21
C GLU A 111 31.25 -15.76 -38.02
N LYS A 112 31.66 -14.87 -38.93
CA LYS A 112 31.29 -13.44 -38.86
C LYS A 112 29.78 -13.25 -39.01
N LYS A 113 29.14 -13.95 -39.95
CA LYS A 113 27.67 -13.90 -40.10
C LYS A 113 26.95 -14.44 -38.85
N ALA A 114 27.47 -15.51 -38.25
CA ALA A 114 26.92 -16.06 -37.01
C ALA A 114 27.09 -15.08 -35.83
N LEU A 115 28.25 -14.42 -35.74
CA LEU A 115 28.52 -13.38 -34.74
C LEU A 115 27.58 -12.19 -34.91
N ASP A 116 27.39 -11.69 -36.13
CA ASP A 116 26.46 -10.58 -36.43
C ASP A 116 25.02 -10.95 -36.04
N ALA A 117 24.61 -12.19 -36.32
CA ALA A 117 23.29 -12.70 -35.95
C ALA A 117 23.13 -12.81 -34.41
N LYS A 118 24.14 -13.31 -33.71
CA LYS A 118 24.17 -13.38 -32.24
C LYS A 118 24.07 -11.98 -31.64
N TYR A 119 24.94 -11.06 -32.05
CA TYR A 119 24.92 -9.68 -31.56
C TYR A 119 23.56 -9.01 -31.76
N LYS A 120 22.93 -9.18 -32.94
CA LYS A 120 21.59 -8.66 -33.21
C LYS A 120 20.52 -9.27 -32.31
N ALA A 121 20.63 -10.56 -31.98
CA ALA A 121 19.72 -11.23 -31.05
C ALA A 121 19.89 -10.70 -29.62
N ASP A 122 21.13 -10.59 -29.15
CA ASP A 122 21.45 -10.05 -27.81
C ASP A 122 20.96 -8.60 -27.65
N MET A 123 21.16 -7.77 -28.68
CA MET A 123 20.66 -6.38 -28.68
C MET A 123 19.14 -6.30 -28.66
N LYS A 124 18.43 -7.21 -29.34
CA LYS A 124 16.96 -7.29 -29.28
C LYS A 124 16.47 -7.71 -27.91
N GLU A 125 17.16 -8.65 -27.27
CA GLU A 125 16.82 -9.07 -25.91
C GLU A 125 17.00 -7.89 -24.94
N LEU A 126 18.13 -7.19 -25.00
CA LEU A 126 18.37 -5.98 -24.19
C LEU A 126 17.28 -4.91 -24.39
N ASP A 127 16.87 -4.65 -25.64
CA ASP A 127 15.76 -3.73 -25.95
C ASP A 127 14.43 -4.19 -25.34
N ALA A 128 14.13 -5.50 -25.39
CA ALA A 128 12.92 -6.06 -24.79
C ALA A 128 12.91 -5.88 -23.26
N VAL A 129 14.03 -6.18 -22.59
CA VAL A 129 14.13 -5.98 -21.12
C VAL A 129 14.01 -4.50 -20.78
N ASN A 130 14.64 -3.59 -21.55
CA ASN A 130 14.53 -2.15 -21.34
C ASN A 130 13.09 -1.64 -21.49
N LYS A 131 12.35 -2.15 -22.48
CA LYS A 131 10.92 -1.82 -22.67
C LYS A 131 10.07 -2.28 -21.49
N ASP A 132 10.35 -3.46 -20.95
CA ASP A 132 9.62 -3.96 -19.79
C ASP A 132 9.99 -3.21 -18.50
N ALA A 133 11.26 -2.84 -18.33
CA ALA A 133 11.70 -1.94 -17.27
C ALA A 133 10.98 -0.58 -17.34
N ALA A 134 10.85 0.01 -18.52
CA ALA A 134 10.11 1.26 -18.72
C ALA A 134 8.62 1.14 -18.35
N LYS A 135 7.97 0.01 -18.69
CA LYS A 135 6.57 -0.25 -18.28
C LYS A 135 6.45 -0.39 -16.75
N LYS A 136 7.37 -1.11 -16.10
CA LYS A 136 7.42 -1.23 -14.64
C LYS A 136 7.60 0.15 -14.00
N ALA A 137 8.51 0.97 -14.53
CA ALA A 137 8.77 2.32 -14.05
C ALA A 137 7.51 3.20 -14.13
N GLY A 138 6.82 3.19 -15.27
CA GLY A 138 5.56 3.94 -15.43
C GLY A 138 4.47 3.51 -14.44
N LYS A 139 4.33 2.20 -14.17
CA LYS A 139 3.41 1.69 -13.15
C LYS A 139 3.82 2.12 -11.74
N ALA A 140 5.10 2.07 -11.41
CA ALA A 140 5.63 2.51 -10.12
C ALA A 140 5.33 4.00 -9.88
N GLU A 141 5.53 4.85 -10.89
CA GLU A 141 5.23 6.28 -10.81
C GLU A 141 3.73 6.55 -10.69
N ALA A 142 2.89 5.80 -11.42
CA ALA A 142 1.44 5.89 -11.28
C ALA A 142 0.98 5.53 -9.86
N ASN A 143 1.56 4.48 -9.25
CA ASN A 143 1.26 4.08 -7.88
C ASN A 143 1.70 5.15 -6.87
N ILE A 144 2.91 5.69 -7.00
CA ILE A 144 3.41 6.77 -6.12
C ILE A 144 2.52 8.00 -6.24
N LYS A 145 2.16 8.41 -7.46
CA LYS A 145 1.29 9.57 -7.69
C LYS A 145 -0.09 9.34 -7.05
N LYS A 146 -0.72 8.21 -7.35
CA LYS A 146 -2.03 7.83 -6.78
C LYS A 146 -1.99 7.77 -5.26
N GLY A 147 -0.94 7.18 -4.68
CA GLY A 147 -0.74 7.11 -3.25
C GLY A 147 -0.57 8.50 -2.62
N LYS A 148 0.23 9.39 -3.21
CA LYS A 148 0.39 10.78 -2.74
C LYS A 148 -0.92 11.58 -2.80
N ASP A 149 -1.65 11.46 -3.90
CA ASP A 149 -2.93 12.15 -4.07
C ASP A 149 -3.96 11.67 -3.04
N LEU A 150 -4.05 10.34 -2.85
CA LEU A 150 -4.95 9.74 -1.87
C LEU A 150 -4.55 10.09 -0.44
N LYS A 151 -3.25 10.11 -0.12
CA LYS A 151 -2.74 10.54 1.18
C LYS A 151 -3.13 11.98 1.50
N LYS A 152 -2.91 12.90 0.55
CA LYS A 152 -3.24 14.32 0.71
C LYS A 152 -4.73 14.54 0.95
N VAL A 153 -5.59 13.80 0.27
CA VAL A 153 -7.05 13.87 0.49
C VAL A 153 -7.41 13.28 1.85
N ALA A 154 -6.89 12.09 2.17
CA ALA A 154 -7.18 11.41 3.44
C ALA A 154 -6.69 12.21 4.65
N GLU A 155 -5.54 12.87 4.59
CA GLU A 155 -5.03 13.75 5.66
C GLU A 155 -5.97 14.92 5.95
N LYS A 156 -6.54 15.55 4.91
CA LYS A 156 -7.53 16.61 5.06
C LYS A 156 -8.83 16.08 5.69
N GLU A 157 -9.33 14.94 5.20
CA GLU A 157 -10.52 14.28 5.77
C GLU A 157 -10.30 13.91 7.24
N LEU A 158 -9.11 13.37 7.57
CA LEU A 158 -8.76 12.94 8.92
C LEU A 158 -8.73 14.12 9.90
N LYS A 159 -8.19 15.26 9.47
CA LYS A 159 -8.19 16.48 10.30
C LYS A 159 -9.60 16.95 10.64
N VAL A 160 -10.54 16.84 9.70
CA VAL A 160 -11.96 17.18 9.93
C VAL A 160 -12.61 16.14 10.84
N ALA A 161 -12.45 14.83 10.54
CA ALA A 161 -13.04 13.76 11.33
C ALA A 161 -12.55 13.74 12.79
N ARG A 162 -11.25 14.02 13.03
CA ARG A 162 -10.72 14.16 14.39
C ARG A 162 -11.29 15.36 15.15
N LYS A 163 -11.58 16.47 14.46
CA LYS A 163 -12.30 17.60 15.06
C LYS A 163 -13.74 17.24 15.40
N GLU A 164 -14.43 16.50 14.53
CA GLU A 164 -15.79 15.99 14.79
C GLU A 164 -15.80 15.05 16.01
N LEU A 165 -14.85 14.12 16.09
CA LEU A 165 -14.71 13.20 17.22
C LEU A 165 -14.45 13.96 18.53
N ALA A 166 -13.51 14.90 18.54
CA ALA A 166 -13.24 15.73 19.70
C ALA A 166 -14.46 16.58 20.11
N GLY A 167 -15.25 17.05 19.15
CA GLY A 167 -16.51 17.75 19.40
C GLY A 167 -17.57 16.84 20.03
N ALA A 168 -17.74 15.63 19.52
CA ALA A 168 -18.67 14.63 20.06
C ALA A 168 -18.29 14.21 21.48
N GLN A 169 -17.01 13.98 21.74
CA GLN A 169 -16.48 13.67 23.07
C GLN A 169 -16.70 14.83 24.05
N LYS A 170 -16.47 16.08 23.63
CA LYS A 170 -16.76 17.26 24.46
C LYS A 170 -18.24 17.41 24.77
N ALA A 171 -19.12 17.15 23.81
CA ALA A 171 -20.56 17.23 24.00
C ALA A 171 -21.09 16.16 24.95
N ALA A 172 -20.51 14.95 24.91
CA ALA A 172 -20.84 13.87 25.84
C ALA A 172 -20.39 14.16 27.29
N ASN A 173 -19.29 14.89 27.45
CA ASN A 173 -18.71 15.24 28.76
C ASN A 173 -19.20 16.60 29.31
N ALA A 174 -20.04 17.32 28.57
CA ALA A 174 -20.59 18.60 29.02
C ALA A 174 -21.70 18.35 30.05
N PRO A 175 -21.69 19.00 31.23
CA PRO A 175 -22.74 18.81 32.22
C PRO A 175 -24.10 19.26 31.64
N GLU A 176 -25.09 18.37 31.66
CA GLU A 176 -26.48 18.66 31.27
C GLU A 176 -27.06 19.73 32.22
N GLY A 177 -26.85 21.01 31.94
CA GLY A 177 -27.20 22.01 32.95
C GLY A 177 -26.97 23.47 32.62
N LYS A 178 -27.31 23.95 31.42
CA LYS A 178 -27.71 25.37 31.23
C LYS A 178 -28.84 25.47 30.20
N LYS A 179 -30.03 24.96 30.57
CA LYS A 179 -31.27 25.53 30.02
C LYS A 179 -31.36 26.95 30.55
N LYS A 180 -31.11 27.93 29.68
CA LYS A 180 -31.39 29.35 29.95
C LYS A 180 -32.86 29.45 30.39
N LYS A 181 -33.09 29.92 31.62
CA LYS A 181 -34.35 30.57 31.99
C LYS A 181 -34.31 32.00 31.46
#